data_AF-A0A1L8D2K1-F1
#
_entry.id   AF-A0A1L8D2K1-F1
#
_cell.length_a   1.000
_cell.length_b   1.000
_cell.length_c   1.000
_cell.angle_alpha   90.00
_cell.angle_beta   90.00
_cell.angle_gamma   90.00
#
_symmetry.space_group_name_H-M   'P 1'
#
loop_
_entity.id
_entity.type
_entity.pdbx_description
1 polymer ?
#
loop_
_entity_poly.entity_id
_entity_poly.type
_entity_poly.pdbx_seq_one_letter_code
_entity_poly.pdbx_strand_id
1 'polypeptide(L)'
;MDLKRVYAFGVLFLLIISLYLGYLLYDCSKLREREITANTGEYFYTDLNGDGQKERVAVKMYKNEGSFDTFTIKAGNTIYNGEGDNLRGNVYLIDLNPDDKVKELLIPEDGPGNDYKALILRMEGTKILPFGVVYGGPEYQVVPGGIKAMVRGKLLHTWFYPVTYELRDGFLKRTEQKWYYMGADVTVIQDIYLYKDRERKDLIKFAAGEKATILITDDEHWCLLEDEKGKTGWLYLDGYDTVQLTGKSAREYLSGLNYAD
;
A
#
# COMPACT_ATOMS: atom_id res chain seq x y z
N MET A 1 -9.60 -46.98 -15.84
CA MET A 1 -9.51 -45.54 -15.53
C MET A 1 -10.89 -45.11 -15.04
N ASP A 2 -10.99 -44.68 -13.78
CA ASP A 2 -12.28 -44.47 -13.10
C ASP A 2 -12.91 -43.15 -13.57
N LEU A 3 -13.95 -43.23 -14.42
CA LEU A 3 -14.61 -42.07 -15.02
C LEU A 3 -15.11 -41.06 -13.97
N LYS A 4 -15.49 -41.52 -12.76
CA LYS A 4 -15.99 -40.62 -11.71
C LYS A 4 -14.91 -39.66 -11.19
N ARG A 5 -13.64 -40.09 -11.16
CA ARG A 5 -12.52 -39.23 -10.73
C ARG A 5 -12.15 -38.18 -11.79
N VAL A 6 -12.27 -38.51 -13.07
CA VAL A 6 -12.01 -37.57 -14.18
C VAL A 6 -13.07 -36.47 -14.23
N TYR A 7 -14.35 -36.81 -14.01
CA TYR A 7 -15.43 -35.83 -13.92
C TYR A 7 -15.30 -34.92 -12.70
N ALA A 8 -14.93 -35.45 -11.53
CA ALA A 8 -14.73 -34.64 -10.33
C ALA A 8 -13.59 -33.62 -10.49
N PHE A 9 -12.48 -34.01 -11.12
CA PHE A 9 -11.37 -33.10 -11.43
C PHE A 9 -11.74 -32.04 -12.48
N GLY A 10 -12.49 -32.41 -13.53
CA GLY A 10 -12.94 -31.48 -14.56
C GLY A 10 -13.90 -30.41 -14.01
N VAL A 11 -14.82 -30.80 -13.14
CA VAL A 11 -15.77 -29.86 -12.49
C VAL A 11 -15.04 -28.94 -11.50
N LEU A 12 -14.09 -29.47 -10.73
CA LEU A 12 -13.29 -28.66 -9.80
C LEU A 12 -12.40 -27.65 -10.54
N PHE A 13 -11.78 -28.05 -11.65
CA PHE A 13 -10.94 -27.17 -12.46
C PHE A 13 -11.76 -26.04 -13.13
N LEU A 14 -12.95 -26.35 -13.64
CA LEU A 14 -13.87 -25.36 -14.18
C LEU A 14 -14.39 -24.40 -13.10
N LEU A 15 -14.66 -24.88 -11.89
CA LEU A 15 -15.06 -24.03 -10.76
C LEU A 15 -13.93 -23.06 -10.37
N ILE A 16 -12.69 -23.53 -10.28
CA ILE A 16 -11.52 -22.69 -9.97
C ILE A 16 -11.34 -21.62 -11.04
N ILE A 17 -11.41 -21.98 -12.32
CA ILE A 17 -11.33 -21.02 -13.43
C ILE A 17 -12.48 -20.01 -13.37
N SER A 18 -13.70 -20.45 -13.08
CA SER A 18 -14.86 -19.56 -13.00
C SER A 18 -14.79 -18.56 -11.83
N LEU A 19 -14.26 -18.99 -10.68
CA LEU A 19 -14.00 -18.12 -9.53
C LEU A 19 -12.87 -17.14 -9.83
N TYR A 20 -11.81 -17.59 -10.51
CA TYR A 20 -10.69 -16.74 -10.90
C TYR A 20 -11.08 -15.71 -11.97
N LEU A 21 -11.90 -16.10 -12.96
CA LEU A 21 -12.47 -15.17 -13.94
C LEU A 21 -13.48 -14.21 -13.31
N GLY A 22 -14.31 -14.67 -12.37
CA GLY A 22 -15.22 -13.81 -11.62
C GLY A 22 -14.48 -12.73 -10.84
N TYR A 23 -13.34 -13.08 -10.24
CA TYR A 23 -12.45 -12.14 -9.55
C TYR A 23 -11.74 -11.18 -10.51
N LEU A 24 -11.26 -11.66 -11.67
CA LEU A 24 -10.63 -10.84 -12.70
C LEU A 24 -11.61 -9.90 -13.43
N LEU A 25 -12.89 -10.25 -13.49
CA LEU A 25 -13.96 -9.47 -14.11
C LEU A 25 -14.71 -8.60 -13.11
N TYR A 26 -14.37 -8.66 -11.81
CA TYR A 26 -15.01 -7.80 -10.83
C TYR A 26 -14.55 -6.35 -11.04
N ASP A 27 -15.50 -5.53 -11.46
CA ASP A 27 -15.28 -4.11 -11.72
C ASP A 27 -15.03 -3.38 -10.40
N CYS A 28 -13.75 -3.25 -10.04
CA CYS A 28 -13.30 -2.58 -8.81
C CYS A 28 -13.71 -1.10 -8.77
N SER A 29 -14.09 -0.48 -9.90
CA SER A 29 -14.62 0.88 -9.90
C SER A 29 -15.92 1.01 -9.11
N LYS A 30 -16.65 -0.10 -8.91
CA LYS A 30 -17.88 -0.14 -8.11
C LYS A 30 -17.64 -0.19 -6.60
N LEU A 31 -16.43 -0.54 -6.16
CA LEU A 31 -16.08 -0.61 -4.73
C LEU A 31 -15.77 0.74 -4.12
N ARG A 32 -15.42 1.73 -4.95
CA ARG A 32 -15.41 3.15 -4.58
C ARG A 32 -16.66 3.78 -5.16
N GLU A 33 -17.74 3.71 -4.41
CA GLU A 33 -19.06 4.10 -4.91
C GLU A 33 -19.19 5.61 -5.08
N ARG A 34 -18.54 6.39 -4.21
CA ARG A 34 -18.73 7.83 -4.17
C ARG A 34 -17.57 8.58 -3.55
N GLU A 35 -17.39 9.82 -4.00
CA GLU A 35 -16.56 10.84 -3.39
C GLU A 35 -17.44 11.97 -2.84
N ILE A 36 -17.06 12.50 -1.67
CA ILE A 36 -17.64 13.71 -1.08
C ILE A 36 -16.50 14.70 -0.88
N THR A 37 -16.68 15.91 -1.39
CA THR A 37 -15.78 17.02 -1.08
C THR A 37 -16.24 17.70 0.21
N ALA A 38 -15.33 17.85 1.16
CA ALA A 38 -15.62 18.49 2.44
C ALA A 38 -15.99 19.97 2.27
N ASN A 39 -16.83 20.47 3.19
CA ASN A 39 -17.21 21.89 3.31
C ASN A 39 -17.99 22.49 2.11
N THR A 40 -18.45 21.70 1.16
CA THR A 40 -19.32 22.14 0.05
C THR A 40 -20.80 22.24 0.45
N GLY A 41 -21.17 21.69 1.62
CA GLY A 41 -22.56 21.49 2.00
C GLY A 41 -23.19 20.24 1.36
N GLU A 42 -22.43 19.50 0.55
CA GLU A 42 -22.87 18.24 -0.04
C GLU A 42 -23.16 17.19 1.03
N TYR A 43 -24.10 16.32 0.70
CA TYR A 43 -24.47 15.17 1.49
C TYR A 43 -25.01 14.07 0.59
N PHE A 44 -25.06 12.85 1.09
CA PHE A 44 -25.75 11.75 0.43
C PHE A 44 -26.51 10.89 1.41
N TYR A 45 -27.37 10.01 0.87
CA TYR A 45 -28.06 8.98 1.62
C TYR A 45 -27.51 7.61 1.23
N THR A 46 -26.97 6.86 2.20
CA THR A 46 -26.60 5.45 2.03
C THR A 46 -26.90 4.70 3.30
N ASP A 47 -27.15 3.40 3.19
CA ASP A 47 -27.11 2.48 4.32
C ASP A 47 -25.63 2.18 4.61
N LEU A 48 -25.13 2.64 5.76
CA LEU A 48 -23.74 2.43 6.17
C LEU A 48 -23.55 1.14 6.97
N ASN A 49 -24.56 0.71 7.73
CA ASN A 49 -24.45 -0.38 8.70
C ASN A 49 -25.16 -1.67 8.26
N GLY A 50 -25.81 -1.66 7.09
CA GLY A 50 -26.50 -2.80 6.50
C GLY A 50 -27.90 -3.08 7.07
N ASP A 51 -28.49 -2.15 7.83
CA ASP A 51 -29.79 -2.34 8.49
C ASP A 51 -31.01 -2.06 7.60
N GLY A 52 -30.78 -1.62 6.36
CA GLY A 52 -31.80 -1.28 5.36
C GLY A 52 -32.31 0.16 5.45
N GLN A 53 -31.92 0.93 6.45
CA GLN A 53 -32.18 2.37 6.55
C GLN A 53 -31.00 3.15 5.97
N LYS A 54 -31.27 4.33 5.41
CA LYS A 54 -30.22 5.18 4.84
C LYS A 54 -29.90 6.33 5.77
N GLU A 55 -28.65 6.47 6.15
CA GLU A 55 -28.11 7.63 6.85
C GLU A 55 -27.85 8.78 5.88
N ARG A 56 -28.21 9.99 6.31
CA ARG A 56 -27.69 11.21 5.67
C ARG A 56 -26.24 11.43 6.12
N VAL A 57 -25.28 11.26 5.20
CA VAL A 57 -23.85 11.46 5.45
C VAL A 57 -23.41 12.84 4.99
N ALA A 58 -22.73 13.59 5.86
CA ALA A 58 -22.14 14.89 5.57
C ALA A 58 -20.76 15.03 6.23
N VAL A 59 -19.86 15.76 5.57
CA VAL A 59 -18.46 15.89 5.96
C VAL A 59 -18.08 17.36 6.12
N LYS A 60 -17.37 17.65 7.20
CA LYS A 60 -16.67 18.93 7.40
C LYS A 60 -15.21 18.67 7.73
N MET A 61 -14.33 19.51 7.23
CA MET A 61 -12.91 19.50 7.58
C MET A 61 -12.50 20.91 7.99
N TYR A 62 -11.68 21.03 9.02
CA TYR A 62 -11.29 22.32 9.59
C TYR A 62 -9.80 22.51 9.42
N LYS A 63 -9.43 23.73 9.04
CA LYS A 63 -8.04 24.08 8.83
C LYS A 63 -7.37 24.48 10.13
N ASN A 64 -6.15 24.01 10.34
CA ASN A 64 -5.21 24.57 11.29
C ASN A 64 -3.92 24.92 10.53
N GLU A 65 -3.37 26.11 10.77
CA GLU A 65 -2.13 26.61 10.13
C GLU A 65 -2.03 26.50 8.58
N GLY A 66 -3.14 26.31 7.87
CA GLY A 66 -3.22 26.31 6.39
C GLY A 66 -3.63 24.97 5.76
N SER A 67 -3.46 23.86 6.49
CA SER A 67 -3.86 22.50 6.12
C SER A 67 -5.15 22.10 6.82
N PHE A 68 -5.89 21.13 6.28
CA PHE A 68 -7.00 20.51 7.01
C PHE A 68 -6.45 19.46 7.97
N ASP A 69 -6.65 19.64 9.27
CA ASP A 69 -6.06 18.75 10.29
C ASP A 69 -7.10 18.11 11.23
N THR A 70 -8.34 18.57 11.16
CA THR A 70 -9.46 17.93 11.89
C THR A 70 -10.68 17.81 11.01
N PHE A 71 -11.56 16.88 11.33
CA PHE A 71 -12.77 16.63 10.56
C PHE A 71 -13.94 16.15 11.42
N THR A 72 -15.14 16.33 10.88
CA THR A 72 -16.38 15.82 11.44
C THR A 72 -17.15 15.05 10.37
N ILE A 73 -17.51 13.81 10.68
CA ILE A 73 -18.47 13.02 9.92
C ILE A 73 -19.80 13.02 10.68
N LYS A 74 -20.87 13.39 10.00
CA LYS A 74 -22.24 13.22 10.51
C LYS A 74 -22.97 12.20 9.65
N ALA A 75 -23.46 11.12 10.27
CA ALA A 75 -24.31 10.12 9.64
C ALA A 75 -25.62 10.01 10.43
N GLY A 76 -26.72 10.54 9.87
CA GLY A 76 -27.99 10.65 10.60
C GLY A 76 -27.84 11.52 11.85
N ASN A 77 -28.07 10.93 13.03
CA ASN A 77 -27.91 11.59 14.33
C ASN A 77 -26.53 11.36 14.97
N THR A 78 -25.70 10.52 14.37
CA THR A 78 -24.38 10.16 14.88
C THR A 78 -23.33 11.11 14.34
N ILE A 79 -22.39 11.49 15.21
CA ILE A 79 -21.28 12.37 14.90
C ILE A 79 -19.99 11.69 15.32
N TYR A 80 -19.00 11.72 14.43
CA TYR A 80 -17.62 11.37 14.71
C TYR A 80 -16.73 12.58 14.46
N ASN A 81 -15.84 12.87 15.39
CA ASN A 81 -14.79 13.87 15.22
C ASN A 81 -13.45 13.15 15.20
N GLY A 82 -12.58 13.54 14.26
CA GLY A 82 -11.25 12.99 14.13
C GLY A 82 -10.23 14.03 13.73
N GLU A 83 -8.99 13.59 13.74
CA GLU A 83 -7.80 14.38 13.43
C GLU A 83 -7.00 13.64 12.35
N GLY A 84 -6.17 14.38 11.61
CA GLY A 84 -5.24 13.87 10.62
C GLY A 84 -4.24 14.96 10.24
N ASP A 85 -3.25 14.62 9.42
CA ASP A 85 -2.18 15.52 9.02
C ASP A 85 -2.29 15.82 7.51
N ASN A 86 -2.59 17.08 7.13
CA ASN A 86 -2.82 17.44 5.72
C ASN A 86 -3.94 16.60 5.05
N LEU A 87 -5.13 16.57 5.65
CA LEU A 87 -6.31 15.92 5.06
C LEU A 87 -6.61 16.50 3.67
N ARG A 88 -6.95 15.64 2.71
CA ARG A 88 -7.10 16.04 1.30
C ARG A 88 -8.35 16.84 0.97
N GLY A 89 -9.26 17.01 1.91
CA GLY A 89 -10.53 17.69 1.66
C GLY A 89 -11.60 16.80 1.03
N ASN A 90 -11.37 15.48 0.90
CA ASN A 90 -12.36 14.55 0.38
C ASN A 90 -12.49 13.28 1.25
N VAL A 91 -13.63 12.61 1.11
CA VAL A 91 -13.95 11.34 1.77
C VAL A 91 -14.57 10.42 0.75
N TYR A 92 -14.21 9.15 0.78
CA TYR A 92 -14.73 8.15 -0.14
C TYR A 92 -15.64 7.15 0.58
N LEU A 93 -16.81 6.91 -0.01
CA LEU A 93 -17.63 5.76 0.36
C LEU A 93 -17.07 4.53 -0.34
N ILE A 94 -16.68 3.54 0.43
CA ILE A 94 -16.12 2.29 -0.07
C ILE A 94 -16.88 1.10 0.48
N ASP A 95 -16.79 -0.02 -0.23
CA ASP A 95 -17.31 -1.31 0.20
C ASP A 95 -16.17 -2.33 0.17
N LEU A 96 -15.64 -2.69 1.34
CA LEU A 96 -14.56 -3.67 1.45
C LEU A 96 -15.06 -5.11 1.34
N ASN A 97 -16.35 -5.35 1.62
CA ASN A 97 -16.95 -6.67 1.64
C ASN A 97 -18.40 -6.62 1.16
N PRO A 98 -18.63 -6.71 -0.16
CA PRO A 98 -19.97 -6.53 -0.74
C PRO A 98 -21.03 -7.53 -0.25
N ASP A 99 -20.61 -8.62 0.39
CA ASP A 99 -21.50 -9.64 0.92
C ASP A 99 -22.10 -9.26 2.30
N ASP A 100 -21.48 -8.36 3.07
CA ASP A 100 -21.98 -7.97 4.39
C ASP A 100 -22.92 -6.75 4.38
N LYS A 101 -23.02 -6.06 3.23
CA LYS A 101 -23.84 -4.85 3.01
C LYS A 101 -23.45 -3.65 3.87
N VAL A 102 -22.34 -3.73 4.59
CA VAL A 102 -21.77 -2.64 5.37
C VAL A 102 -20.87 -1.83 4.45
N LYS A 103 -20.83 -0.52 4.65
CA LYS A 103 -19.95 0.38 3.89
C LYS A 103 -19.05 1.15 4.82
N GLU A 104 -17.85 1.45 4.33
CA GLU A 104 -16.86 2.22 5.06
C GLU A 104 -16.65 3.60 4.45
N LEU A 105 -16.06 4.48 5.25
CA LEU A 105 -15.59 5.78 4.81
C LEU A 105 -14.06 5.78 4.85
N LEU A 106 -13.43 6.03 3.70
CA LEU A 106 -11.99 6.22 3.56
C LEU A 106 -11.68 7.72 3.56
N ILE A 107 -10.85 8.14 4.51
CA ILE A 107 -10.47 9.54 4.73
C ILE A 107 -8.97 9.65 4.48
N PRO A 108 -8.55 10.08 3.28
CA PRO A 108 -7.16 10.17 2.91
C PRO A 108 -6.49 11.45 3.45
N GLU A 109 -5.22 11.32 3.78
CA GLU A 109 -4.37 12.43 4.18
C GLU A 109 -2.98 12.32 3.53
N ASP A 110 -2.35 13.49 3.37
CA ASP A 110 -1.04 13.58 2.74
C ASP A 110 0.11 13.35 3.71
N GLY A 111 -0.12 13.57 5.00
CA GLY A 111 0.93 13.54 6.01
C GLY A 111 2.01 14.60 5.77
N PRO A 112 2.96 14.75 6.71
CA PRO A 112 4.18 15.49 6.45
C PRO A 112 5.07 14.72 5.45
N GLY A 113 5.73 15.42 4.52
CA GLY A 113 6.77 14.80 3.67
C GLY A 113 6.31 13.65 2.76
N ASN A 114 5.02 13.65 2.35
CA ASN A 114 4.39 12.57 1.59
C ASN A 114 4.21 11.25 2.37
N ASP A 115 4.09 11.34 3.70
CA ASP A 115 3.71 10.21 4.57
C ASP A 115 2.20 9.91 4.47
N TYR A 116 1.77 9.54 3.27
CA TYR A 116 0.38 9.24 2.96
C TYR A 116 -0.20 8.16 3.87
N LYS A 117 -1.40 8.40 4.40
CA LYS A 117 -2.24 7.38 5.02
C LYS A 117 -3.72 7.68 4.82
N ALA A 118 -4.57 6.72 5.12
CA ALA A 118 -6.00 6.90 5.15
C ALA A 118 -6.61 6.22 6.37
N LEU A 119 -7.45 6.95 7.08
CA LEU A 119 -8.30 6.39 8.13
C LEU A 119 -9.55 5.78 7.51
N ILE A 120 -9.87 4.57 7.93
CA ILE A 120 -11.11 3.89 7.58
C ILE A 120 -12.06 3.96 8.77
N LEU A 121 -13.27 4.45 8.55
CA LEU A 121 -14.35 4.45 9.54
C LEU A 121 -15.45 3.48 9.11
N ARG A 122 -16.06 2.81 10.08
CA ARG A 122 -17.22 1.93 9.89
C ARG A 122 -18.33 2.32 10.86
N MET A 123 -19.58 2.20 10.41
CA MET A 123 -20.73 2.37 11.29
C MET A 123 -21.13 1.01 11.89
N GLU A 124 -21.12 0.92 13.23
CA GLU A 124 -21.55 -0.26 13.97
C GLU A 124 -22.79 0.09 14.81
N GLY A 125 -23.94 -0.43 14.39
CA GLY A 125 -25.24 -0.02 14.93
C GLY A 125 -25.44 1.48 14.72
N THR A 126 -25.49 2.26 15.81
CA THR A 126 -25.67 3.72 15.77
C THR A 126 -24.38 4.50 16.03
N LYS A 127 -23.20 3.87 16.01
CA LYS A 127 -21.92 4.53 16.28
C LYS A 127 -21.01 4.47 15.05
N ILE A 128 -20.23 5.51 14.84
CA ILE A 128 -19.14 5.52 13.86
C ILE A 128 -17.84 5.25 14.63
N LEU A 129 -17.08 4.25 14.21
CA LEU A 129 -15.86 3.80 14.88
C LEU A 129 -14.68 3.73 13.89
N PRO A 130 -13.44 3.99 14.35
CA PRO A 130 -12.24 3.65 13.60
C PRO A 130 -12.21 2.15 13.31
N PHE A 131 -12.05 1.80 12.04
CA PHE A 131 -12.02 0.43 11.56
C PHE A 131 -10.60 -0.02 11.17
N GLY A 132 -9.79 0.90 10.66
CA GLY A 132 -8.40 0.60 10.29
C GLY A 132 -7.67 1.81 9.72
N VAL A 133 -6.38 1.63 9.48
CA VAL A 133 -5.54 2.63 8.82
C VAL A 133 -4.78 1.95 7.69
N VAL A 134 -4.77 2.59 6.52
CA VAL A 134 -3.99 2.18 5.35
C VAL A 134 -2.85 3.17 5.19
N TYR A 135 -1.61 2.72 5.27
CA TYR A 135 -0.43 3.54 4.97
C TYR A 135 -0.04 3.41 3.49
N GLY A 136 0.50 4.48 2.93
CA GLY A 136 0.82 4.61 1.51
C GLY A 136 -0.19 5.47 0.77
N GLY A 137 0.10 5.80 -0.49
CA GLY A 137 -0.72 6.69 -1.32
C GLY A 137 0.11 7.38 -2.42
N PRO A 138 -0.42 8.43 -3.06
CA PRO A 138 -1.74 9.03 -2.82
C PRO A 138 -2.91 8.22 -3.38
N GLU A 139 -2.64 7.25 -4.24
CA GLU A 139 -3.70 6.46 -4.87
C GLU A 139 -4.04 5.22 -4.04
N TYR A 140 -5.32 5.07 -3.71
CA TYR A 140 -5.88 3.91 -3.03
C TYR A 140 -6.79 3.15 -4.00
N GLN A 141 -6.46 1.89 -4.24
CA GLN A 141 -7.30 1.01 -5.05
C GLN A 141 -8.07 0.06 -4.12
N VAL A 142 -9.38 0.27 -4.01
CA VAL A 142 -10.27 -0.66 -3.31
C VAL A 142 -10.42 -1.93 -4.14
N VAL A 143 -10.24 -3.08 -3.52
CA VAL A 143 -10.39 -4.41 -4.12
C VAL A 143 -11.29 -5.27 -3.23
N PRO A 144 -11.93 -6.33 -3.73
CA PRO A 144 -12.74 -7.20 -2.88
C PRO A 144 -11.90 -7.73 -1.71
N GLY A 145 -12.34 -7.48 -0.48
CA GLY A 145 -11.65 -7.89 0.72
C GLY A 145 -10.40 -7.06 1.06
N GLY A 146 -10.18 -5.86 0.50
CA GLY A 146 -9.01 -5.06 0.86
C GLY A 146 -8.77 -3.77 0.11
N ILE A 147 -7.58 -3.19 0.33
CA ILE A 147 -7.11 -1.96 -0.32
C ILE A 147 -5.66 -2.14 -0.74
N LYS A 148 -5.32 -1.74 -1.97
CA LYS A 148 -3.94 -1.61 -2.43
C LYS A 148 -3.50 -0.15 -2.37
N ALA A 149 -2.25 0.06 -1.98
CA ALA A 149 -1.62 1.37 -1.89
C ALA A 149 -0.14 1.27 -2.27
N MET A 150 0.51 2.41 -2.51
CA MET A 150 1.96 2.50 -2.73
C MET A 150 2.65 3.05 -1.48
N VAL A 151 3.62 2.33 -0.93
CA VAL A 151 4.38 2.76 0.25
C VAL A 151 5.78 3.19 -0.17
N ARG A 152 6.28 4.28 0.42
CA ARG A 152 7.66 4.75 0.24
C ARG A 152 8.63 3.75 0.88
N GLY A 153 9.64 3.35 0.14
CA GLY A 153 10.76 2.57 0.67
C GLY A 153 11.57 3.35 1.69
N LYS A 154 12.07 2.63 2.68
CA LYS A 154 12.85 3.15 3.81
C LYS A 154 14.35 2.98 3.60
N LEU A 155 14.76 2.39 2.49
CA LEU A 155 16.14 2.02 2.23
C LEU A 155 16.66 2.55 0.90
N LEU A 156 17.93 2.92 0.92
CA LEU A 156 18.86 3.25 -0.16
C LEU A 156 18.58 4.55 -0.93
N HIS A 157 17.34 4.75 -1.38
CA HIS A 157 16.95 5.89 -2.21
C HIS A 157 15.41 6.09 -2.14
N THR A 158 14.85 7.09 -2.82
CA THR A 158 13.39 7.28 -2.91
C THR A 158 12.82 6.36 -3.98
N TRP A 159 12.01 5.40 -3.54
CA TRP A 159 11.24 4.48 -4.38
C TRP A 159 9.93 4.14 -3.68
N PHE A 160 9.01 3.53 -4.42
CA PHE A 160 7.71 3.11 -3.91
C PHE A 160 7.41 1.70 -4.36
N TYR A 161 6.73 0.94 -3.51
CA TYR A 161 6.30 -0.42 -3.83
C TYR A 161 4.84 -0.66 -3.44
N PRO A 162 4.14 -1.52 -4.19
CA PRO A 162 2.74 -1.81 -3.91
C PRO A 162 2.62 -2.68 -2.65
N VAL A 163 1.67 -2.33 -1.80
CA VAL A 163 1.24 -3.14 -0.66
C VAL A 163 -0.25 -3.42 -0.77
N THR A 164 -0.69 -4.52 -0.18
CA THR A 164 -2.11 -4.85 -0.03
C THR A 164 -2.44 -4.90 1.45
N TYR A 165 -3.57 -4.30 1.83
CA TYR A 165 -4.20 -4.43 3.14
C TYR A 165 -5.44 -5.30 2.96
N GLU A 166 -5.42 -6.49 3.53
CA GLU A 166 -6.50 -7.45 3.41
C GLU A 166 -7.37 -7.43 4.66
N LEU A 167 -8.68 -7.55 4.46
CA LEU A 167 -9.66 -7.74 5.51
C LEU A 167 -9.53 -9.17 6.04
N ARG A 168 -9.00 -9.31 7.25
CA ARG A 168 -8.80 -10.59 7.95
C ARG A 168 -9.27 -10.45 9.40
N ASP A 169 -10.12 -11.38 9.83
CA ASP A 169 -10.70 -11.39 11.18
C ASP A 169 -11.44 -10.09 11.55
N GLY A 170 -12.03 -9.41 10.55
CA GLY A 170 -12.72 -8.14 10.75
C GLY A 170 -11.80 -6.92 10.82
N PHE A 171 -10.51 -7.04 10.49
CA PHE A 171 -9.56 -5.92 10.49
C PHE A 171 -8.77 -5.87 9.18
N LEU A 172 -8.39 -4.65 8.74
CA LEU A 172 -7.42 -4.49 7.66
C LEU A 172 -6.01 -4.78 8.17
N LYS A 173 -5.36 -5.79 7.59
CA LYS A 173 -3.99 -6.18 7.90
C LYS A 173 -3.13 -6.08 6.64
N ARG A 174 -1.98 -5.41 6.74
CA ARG A 174 -1.01 -5.38 5.63
C ARG A 174 -0.51 -6.80 5.36
N THR A 175 -0.53 -7.20 4.10
CA THR A 175 0.03 -8.49 3.67
C THR A 175 1.54 -8.44 3.84
N GLU A 176 2.07 -9.37 4.63
CA GLU A 176 3.50 -9.50 4.85
C GLU A 176 4.22 -9.88 3.55
N GLN A 177 5.28 -9.15 3.24
CA GLN A 177 6.15 -9.41 2.11
C GLN A 177 7.59 -9.35 2.60
N LYS A 178 8.35 -10.39 2.30
CA LYS A 178 9.76 -10.49 2.68
C LYS A 178 10.67 -9.71 1.73
N TRP A 179 10.24 -9.57 0.47
CA TRP A 179 11.03 -8.99 -0.59
C TRP A 179 10.17 -8.09 -1.45
N TYR A 180 10.70 -6.91 -1.72
CA TYR A 180 10.09 -5.90 -2.56
C TYR A 180 10.95 -5.73 -3.80
N TYR A 181 10.30 -5.74 -4.96
CA TYR A 181 10.97 -5.42 -6.21
C TYR A 181 11.24 -3.91 -6.26
N MET A 182 12.51 -3.55 -6.49
CA MET A 182 12.92 -2.15 -6.62
C MET A 182 13.16 -1.79 -8.08
N GLY A 183 13.87 -2.63 -8.83
CA GLY A 183 14.09 -2.44 -10.26
C GLY A 183 14.81 -1.14 -10.62
N ALA A 184 15.73 -0.67 -9.77
CA ALA A 184 16.41 0.60 -9.96
C ALA A 184 17.75 0.43 -10.68
N ASP A 185 17.87 1.02 -11.87
CA ASP A 185 19.12 0.98 -12.64
C ASP A 185 20.17 1.92 -12.05
N VAL A 186 21.38 1.39 -11.87
CA VAL A 186 22.53 2.11 -11.32
C VAL A 186 23.79 1.86 -12.13
N THR A 187 24.74 2.79 -12.03
CA THR A 187 26.11 2.58 -12.52
C THR A 187 27.07 2.69 -11.36
N VAL A 188 27.96 1.70 -11.25
CA VAL A 188 29.01 1.64 -10.24
C VAL A 188 30.07 2.69 -10.60
N ILE A 189 30.28 3.69 -9.76
CA ILE A 189 31.22 4.80 -10.02
C ILE A 189 32.56 4.61 -9.31
N GLN A 190 32.59 3.77 -8.28
CA GLN A 190 33.80 3.31 -7.60
C GLN A 190 33.66 1.81 -7.31
N ASP A 191 34.77 1.08 -7.37
CA ASP A 191 34.82 -0.32 -6.98
C ASP A 191 34.11 -0.55 -5.63
N ILE A 192 33.11 -1.43 -5.63
CA ILE A 192 32.35 -1.81 -4.43
C ILE A 192 32.41 -3.33 -4.24
N TYR A 193 32.55 -3.76 -2.99
CA TYR A 193 32.44 -5.16 -2.62
C TYR A 193 31.07 -5.38 -1.99
N LEU A 194 30.39 -6.42 -2.45
CA LEU A 194 29.09 -6.88 -1.97
C LEU A 194 29.23 -8.28 -1.40
N TYR A 195 28.30 -8.71 -0.55
CA TYR A 195 28.30 -10.09 -0.11
C TYR A 195 27.74 -11.01 -1.20
N LYS A 196 28.31 -12.21 -1.39
CA LYS A 196 27.75 -13.19 -2.33
C LYS A 196 26.39 -13.72 -1.88
N ASP A 197 26.18 -13.77 -0.58
CA ASP A 197 24.96 -14.22 0.07
C ASP A 197 24.74 -13.45 1.38
N ARG A 198 23.64 -13.76 2.08
CA ARG A 198 23.26 -13.08 3.32
C ARG A 198 23.94 -13.65 4.57
N GLU A 199 24.80 -14.68 4.44
CA GLU A 199 25.63 -15.20 5.54
C GLU A 199 26.87 -14.32 5.80
N ARG A 200 27.17 -13.39 4.88
CA ARG A 200 28.25 -12.40 5.00
C ARG A 200 29.67 -12.98 5.08
N LYS A 201 29.90 -14.14 4.47
CA LYS A 201 31.22 -14.80 4.49
C LYS A 201 32.10 -14.40 3.32
N ASP A 202 31.52 -14.42 2.12
CA ASP A 202 32.25 -14.18 0.89
C ASP A 202 31.84 -12.86 0.24
N LEU A 203 32.83 -12.19 -0.36
CA LEU A 203 32.63 -10.95 -1.09
C LEU A 203 32.74 -11.16 -2.60
N ILE A 204 32.04 -10.32 -3.35
CA ILE A 204 32.13 -10.19 -4.79
C ILE A 204 32.32 -8.73 -5.17
N LYS A 205 33.20 -8.48 -6.14
CA LYS A 205 33.50 -7.14 -6.62
C LYS A 205 32.57 -6.75 -7.76
N PHE A 206 32.01 -5.55 -7.66
CA PHE A 206 31.45 -4.80 -8.77
C PHE A 206 32.42 -3.67 -9.09
N ALA A 207 32.92 -3.64 -10.32
CA ALA A 207 33.98 -2.73 -10.73
C ALA A 207 33.42 -1.38 -11.17
N ALA A 208 34.20 -0.30 -10.99
CA ALA A 208 33.84 1.00 -11.53
C ALA A 208 33.55 0.93 -13.04
N GLY A 209 32.47 1.56 -13.47
CA GLY A 209 31.92 1.53 -14.83
C GLY A 209 30.92 0.41 -15.10
N GLU A 210 30.77 -0.58 -14.21
CA GLU A 210 29.75 -1.62 -14.38
C GLU A 210 28.34 -1.05 -14.20
N LYS A 211 27.41 -1.51 -15.04
CA LYS A 211 25.98 -1.25 -14.89
C LYS A 211 25.33 -2.39 -14.13
N ALA A 212 24.39 -2.06 -13.26
CA ALA A 212 23.62 -3.03 -12.50
C ALA A 212 22.19 -2.52 -12.25
N THR A 213 21.31 -3.43 -11.90
CA THR A 213 19.97 -3.12 -11.40
C THR A 213 19.89 -3.54 -9.93
N ILE A 214 19.38 -2.67 -9.07
CA ILE A 214 18.97 -3.05 -7.72
C ILE A 214 17.63 -3.76 -7.85
N LEU A 215 17.66 -5.08 -7.80
CA LEU A 215 16.54 -5.93 -8.19
C LEU A 215 15.48 -6.00 -7.09
N ILE A 216 15.90 -6.41 -5.88
CA ILE A 216 15.01 -6.60 -4.73
C ILE A 216 15.64 -6.08 -3.44
N THR A 217 14.80 -5.77 -2.47
CA THR A 217 15.20 -5.40 -1.12
C THR A 217 14.25 -5.97 -0.07
N ASP A 218 14.72 -6.14 1.15
CA ASP A 218 13.85 -6.38 2.31
C ASP A 218 13.28 -5.09 2.91
N ASP A 219 13.67 -3.92 2.39
CA ASP A 219 13.32 -2.59 2.90
C ASP A 219 13.79 -2.34 4.34
N GLU A 220 14.80 -3.09 4.80
CA GLU A 220 15.42 -2.95 6.13
C GLU A 220 16.93 -2.77 6.03
N HIS A 221 17.63 -3.66 5.31
CA HIS A 221 19.08 -3.61 5.20
C HIS A 221 19.65 -4.16 3.88
N TRP A 222 18.96 -5.09 3.24
CA TRP A 222 19.51 -5.85 2.13
C TRP A 222 18.99 -5.33 0.79
N CYS A 223 19.89 -5.10 -0.17
CA CYS A 223 19.58 -4.86 -1.57
C CYS A 223 20.35 -5.85 -2.45
N LEU A 224 19.67 -6.57 -3.33
CA LEU A 224 20.31 -7.43 -4.33
C LEU A 224 20.62 -6.63 -5.58
N LEU A 225 21.88 -6.58 -5.98
CA LEU A 225 22.31 -6.03 -7.27
C LEU A 225 22.53 -7.18 -8.25
N GLU A 226 22.16 -6.95 -9.51
CA GLU A 226 22.41 -7.84 -10.64
C GLU A 226 23.02 -7.04 -11.79
N ASP A 227 24.15 -7.49 -12.34
CA ASP A 227 24.73 -6.88 -13.54
C ASP A 227 24.12 -7.42 -14.85
N GLU A 228 24.47 -6.82 -15.98
CA GLU A 228 23.98 -7.21 -17.32
C GLU A 228 24.32 -8.67 -17.71
N LYS A 229 25.23 -9.35 -16.97
CA LYS A 229 25.66 -10.73 -17.21
C LYS A 229 25.03 -11.72 -16.20
N GLY A 230 24.16 -11.24 -15.30
CA GLY A 230 23.55 -12.05 -14.25
C GLY A 230 24.44 -12.30 -13.04
N LYS A 231 25.55 -11.57 -12.90
CA LYS A 231 26.36 -11.58 -11.66
C LYS A 231 25.56 -10.87 -10.58
N THR A 232 25.33 -11.55 -9.46
CA THR A 232 24.57 -10.99 -8.34
C THR A 232 25.44 -10.72 -7.12
N GLY A 233 25.05 -9.74 -6.31
CA GLY A 233 25.67 -9.43 -5.03
C GLY A 233 24.74 -8.67 -4.10
N TRP A 234 24.80 -9.00 -2.81
CA TRP A 234 24.00 -8.41 -1.76
C TRP A 234 24.72 -7.21 -1.14
N LEU A 235 24.18 -6.03 -1.37
CA LEU A 235 24.54 -4.81 -0.67
C LEU A 235 23.84 -4.81 0.70
N TYR A 236 24.63 -4.66 1.76
CA TYR A 236 24.12 -4.51 3.12
C TYR A 236 24.31 -3.08 3.59
N LEU A 237 23.22 -2.49 4.07
CA LEU A 237 23.13 -1.09 4.46
C LEU A 237 22.81 -0.95 5.95
N ASP A 238 23.43 0.04 6.58
CA ASP A 238 23.08 0.53 7.91
C ASP A 238 22.31 1.85 7.76
N GLY A 239 21.15 1.94 8.42
CA GLY A 239 20.26 3.09 8.27
C GLY A 239 19.73 3.21 6.83
N TYR A 240 19.61 4.45 6.35
CA TYR A 240 19.02 4.71 5.03
C TYR A 240 19.93 4.29 3.88
N ASP A 241 21.17 4.76 3.80
CA ASP A 241 22.03 4.54 2.63
C ASP A 241 23.52 4.27 2.95
N THR A 242 23.88 3.92 4.19
CA THR A 242 25.29 3.70 4.54
C THR A 242 25.73 2.27 4.23
N VAL A 243 26.74 2.09 3.39
CA VAL A 243 27.33 0.79 3.07
C VAL A 243 28.09 0.26 4.28
N GLN A 244 27.60 -0.83 4.88
CA GLN A 244 28.15 -1.35 6.15
C GLN A 244 29.62 -1.74 6.09
N LEU A 245 30.09 -2.24 4.94
CA LEU A 245 31.49 -2.64 4.75
C LEU A 245 32.48 -1.48 4.81
N THR A 246 32.01 -0.25 4.54
CA THR A 246 32.91 0.92 4.37
C THR A 246 32.51 2.12 5.22
N GLY A 247 31.29 2.14 5.77
CA GLY A 247 30.74 3.27 6.53
C GLY A 247 30.44 4.51 5.68
N LYS A 248 30.47 4.37 4.35
CA LYS A 248 30.26 5.46 3.38
C LYS A 248 28.87 5.40 2.79
N SER A 249 28.37 6.53 2.28
CA SER A 249 27.09 6.55 1.59
C SER A 249 27.16 5.70 0.30
N ALA A 250 26.09 4.99 0.00
CA ALA A 250 25.93 4.25 -1.24
C ALA A 250 26.06 5.15 -2.48
N ARG A 251 25.80 6.46 -2.36
CA ARG A 251 26.01 7.46 -3.42
C ARG A 251 27.46 7.59 -3.85
N GLU A 252 28.42 7.24 -3.01
CA GLU A 252 29.85 7.24 -3.37
C GLU A 252 30.21 6.09 -4.32
N TYR A 253 29.38 5.03 -4.34
CA TYR A 253 29.63 3.83 -5.14
C TYR A 253 28.67 3.68 -6.30
N LEU A 254 27.45 4.21 -6.18
CA LEU A 254 26.36 4.02 -7.14
C LEU A 254 25.81 5.38 -7.58
N SER A 255 25.84 5.62 -8.89
CA SER A 255 25.07 6.68 -9.53
C SER A 255 23.73 6.14 -10.04
N GLY A 256 22.72 7.01 -10.17
CA GLY A 256 21.35 6.63 -10.57
C GLY A 256 20.36 6.54 -9.40
N LEU A 257 20.84 6.67 -8.17
CA LEU A 257 19.99 6.76 -6.97
C LEU A 257 19.23 8.10 -6.94
N ASN A 258 17.94 8.05 -6.56
CA ASN A 258 17.05 9.21 -6.49
C ASN A 258 16.82 9.59 -5.03
N TYR A 259 16.93 10.86 -4.69
CA TYR A 259 16.67 11.34 -3.33
C TYR A 259 15.76 12.54 -3.43
N ALA A 260 14.45 12.25 -3.45
CA ALA A 260 13.45 13.28 -3.26
C ALA A 260 13.38 13.64 -1.77
N ASP A 261 13.45 14.94 -1.50
CA ASP A 261 13.17 15.53 -0.18
C ASP A 261 11.69 15.36 0.17
#